data_AF-A0A252C1Q3-F1
#
_entry.id   AF-A0A252C1Q3-F1
#
_cell.length_a   1.000
_cell.length_b   1.000
_cell.length_c   1.000
_cell.angle_alpha   90.00
_cell.angle_beta   90.00
_cell.angle_gamma   90.00
#
_symmetry.space_group_name_H-M   'P 1'
#
loop_
_entity.id
_entity.type
_entity.pdbx_description
1 polymer ?
#
loop_
_entity_poly.entity_id
_entity_poly.type
_entity_poly.pdbx_seq_one_letter_code
_entity_poly.pdbx_strand_id
1 'polypeptide(L)'
;MIWIGIGCLSLFALLPAATAFWLRGRAQDERSAALALHEAQLAELERDLSIGMIAPAEHTIAKLEIQRRILAADRARSDISEKSARARAIVALALIPFVAIGLYLTGGHPTMPGQPLKPRLAEIKTRDAKGDAAIDQLRVALTKMSPTDPTLRQGYLLLGQAEAARGRSAAAAEAWRHALELGFAPELAAEVAEEQTMADGHISADSLALYRRALDAAPKDAPWRESIEQRIAQGEHDQEQP
;
A
#
# COMPACT_ATOMS: atom_id res chain seq x y z
N MET A 1 7.41 -13.97 9.73
CA MET A 1 6.32 -13.52 8.83
C MET A 1 6.76 -13.33 7.38
N ILE A 2 7.96 -12.79 7.10
CA ILE A 2 8.53 -12.68 5.73
C ILE A 2 8.62 -14.00 4.95
N TRP A 3 8.82 -15.13 5.63
CA TRP A 3 8.92 -16.46 5.02
C TRP A 3 7.65 -16.90 4.27
N ILE A 4 6.48 -16.47 4.73
CA ILE A 4 5.19 -16.79 4.09
C ILE A 4 5.09 -16.06 2.75
N GLY A 5 5.48 -14.78 2.71
CA GLY A 5 5.50 -14.00 1.47
C GLY A 5 6.46 -14.57 0.42
N ILE A 6 7.65 -15.01 0.86
CA ILE A 6 8.63 -15.69 -0.01
C ILE A 6 8.07 -17.02 -0.54
N GLY A 7 7.40 -17.80 0.31
CA GLY A 7 6.75 -19.04 -0.10
C GLY A 7 5.67 -18.82 -1.17
N CYS A 8 4.77 -17.85 -0.96
CA CYS A 8 3.71 -17.52 -1.91
C CYS A 8 4.26 -17.04 -3.27
N LEU A 9 5.27 -16.16 -3.25
CA LEU A 9 5.89 -15.66 -4.47
C LEU A 9 6.60 -16.77 -5.25
N SER A 10 7.29 -17.67 -4.55
CA SER A 10 7.95 -18.84 -5.17
C SER A 10 6.95 -19.78 -5.83
N LEU A 11 5.80 -20.02 -5.17
CA LEU A 11 4.73 -20.86 -5.71
C LEU A 11 4.10 -20.22 -6.96
N PHE A 12 3.88 -18.90 -6.94
CA PHE A 12 3.37 -18.15 -8.08
C PHE A 12 4.34 -18.17 -9.27
N ALA A 13 5.63 -18.04 -9.03
CA ALA A 13 6.66 -18.11 -10.07
C ALA A 13 6.76 -19.51 -10.71
N LEU A 14 6.50 -20.58 -9.95
CA LEU A 14 6.58 -21.96 -10.43
C LEU A 14 5.28 -22.48 -11.06
N LEU A 15 4.14 -21.83 -10.82
CA LEU A 15 2.83 -22.19 -11.37
C LEU A 15 2.81 -22.37 -12.91
N PRO A 16 3.42 -21.48 -13.71
CA PRO A 16 3.49 -21.66 -15.17
C PRO A 16 4.30 -22.90 -15.59
N ALA A 17 5.38 -23.23 -14.87
CA ALA A 17 6.18 -24.42 -15.15
C ALA A 17 5.43 -25.70 -14.73
N ALA A 18 4.76 -25.68 -13.59
CA ALA A 18 3.95 -26.80 -13.09
C ALA A 18 2.75 -27.09 -14.02
N THR A 19 2.05 -26.04 -14.48
CA THR A 19 0.93 -26.16 -15.42
C THR A 19 1.40 -26.69 -16.79
N ALA A 20 2.53 -26.21 -17.32
CA ALA A 20 3.13 -26.75 -18.54
C ALA A 20 3.55 -28.22 -18.40
N PHE A 21 3.99 -28.64 -17.21
CA PHE A 21 4.31 -30.04 -16.93
C PHE A 21 3.05 -30.92 -16.86
N TRP A 22 1.96 -30.43 -16.24
CA TRP A 22 0.68 -31.14 -16.15
C TRP A 22 -0.06 -31.23 -17.49
N LEU A 23 0.04 -30.20 -18.33
CA LEU A 23 -0.55 -30.20 -19.68
C LEU A 23 0.15 -31.18 -20.64
N ARG A 24 1.42 -31.54 -20.40
CA ARG A 24 2.11 -32.59 -21.16
C ARG A 24 1.50 -33.98 -20.97
N GLY A 25 0.94 -34.28 -19.81
CA GLY A 25 0.23 -35.55 -19.57
C GLY A 25 -0.99 -35.70 -20.51
N ARG A 26 -1.69 -34.60 -20.80
CA ARG A 26 -2.84 -34.60 -21.73
C ARG A 26 -2.44 -34.89 -23.19
N ALA A 27 -1.27 -34.43 -23.64
CA ALA A 27 -0.78 -34.74 -24.99
C ALA A 27 -0.43 -36.24 -25.13
N GLN A 28 -0.01 -36.88 -24.03
CA GLN A 28 0.23 -38.32 -24.00
C GLN A 28 -1.10 -39.11 -24.02
N ASP A 29 -2.15 -38.59 -23.37
CA ASP A 29 -3.51 -39.15 -23.42
C ASP A 29 -4.16 -39.05 -24.82
N GLU A 30 -3.95 -37.97 -25.56
CA GLU A 30 -4.44 -37.87 -26.95
C GLU A 30 -3.78 -38.91 -27.87
N ARG A 31 -2.48 -39.19 -27.66
CA ARG A 31 -1.74 -40.22 -28.43
C ARG A 31 -2.22 -41.63 -28.09
N SER A 32 -2.43 -41.94 -26.82
CA SER A 32 -2.95 -43.25 -26.39
C SER A 32 -4.37 -43.48 -26.90
N ALA A 33 -5.23 -42.45 -26.87
CA ALA A 33 -6.58 -42.52 -27.42
C ALA A 33 -6.60 -42.75 -28.94
N ALA A 34 -5.73 -42.09 -29.71
CA ALA A 34 -5.62 -42.29 -31.15
C ALA A 34 -5.10 -43.69 -31.53
N LEU A 35 -4.15 -44.24 -30.77
CA LEU A 35 -3.66 -45.61 -30.97
C LEU A 35 -4.74 -46.64 -30.65
N ALA A 36 -5.45 -46.49 -29.53
CA ALA A 36 -6.55 -47.37 -29.15
C ALA A 36 -7.67 -47.41 -30.21
N LEU A 37 -7.95 -46.26 -30.87
CA LEU A 37 -8.90 -46.20 -31.97
C LEU A 37 -8.45 -47.03 -33.18
N HIS A 38 -7.17 -46.96 -33.56
CA HIS A 38 -6.63 -47.73 -34.69
C HIS A 38 -6.50 -49.22 -34.37
N GLU A 39 -6.21 -49.60 -33.12
CA GLU A 39 -6.26 -50.99 -32.67
C GLU A 39 -7.68 -51.56 -32.72
N ALA A 40 -8.68 -50.78 -32.29
CA ALA A 40 -10.08 -51.16 -32.42
C ALA A 40 -10.50 -51.33 -33.90
N GLN A 41 -10.02 -50.48 -34.80
CA GLN A 41 -10.25 -50.61 -36.25
C GLN A 41 -9.68 -51.91 -36.83
N LEU A 42 -8.51 -52.36 -36.35
CA LEU A 42 -7.92 -53.63 -36.76
C LEU A 42 -8.72 -54.84 -36.24
N ALA A 43 -9.23 -54.75 -35.02
CA ALA A 43 -10.07 -55.80 -34.44
C ALA A 43 -11.43 -55.93 -35.17
N GLU A 44 -12.04 -54.80 -35.56
CA GLU A 44 -13.27 -54.80 -36.36
C GLU A 44 -13.02 -55.39 -37.75
N LEU A 45 -11.90 -55.03 -38.39
CA LEU A 45 -11.53 -55.54 -39.70
C LEU A 45 -11.33 -57.08 -39.69
N GLU A 46 -10.74 -57.62 -38.62
CA GLU A 46 -10.56 -59.06 -38.44
C GLU A 46 -11.93 -59.77 -38.20
N ARG A 47 -12.84 -59.10 -37.48
CA ARG A 47 -14.21 -59.58 -37.26
C ARG A 47 -14.99 -59.66 -38.58
N ASP A 48 -14.93 -58.62 -39.40
CA ASP A 48 -15.60 -58.56 -40.71
C ASP A 48 -15.10 -59.66 -41.65
N LEU A 49 -13.80 -59.99 -41.61
CA LEU A 49 -13.25 -61.12 -42.34
C LEU A 49 -13.82 -62.45 -41.81
N SER A 50 -13.90 -62.62 -40.49
CA SER A 50 -14.38 -63.86 -39.88
C SER A 50 -15.85 -64.18 -40.17
N ILE A 51 -16.68 -63.15 -40.39
CA ILE A 51 -18.11 -63.25 -40.71
C ILE A 51 -18.32 -63.26 -42.24
N GLY A 52 -17.26 -63.09 -43.04
CA GLY A 52 -17.30 -63.12 -44.50
C GLY A 52 -17.88 -61.86 -45.15
N MET A 53 -17.90 -60.74 -44.43
CA MET A 53 -18.39 -59.45 -44.95
C MET A 53 -17.43 -58.82 -45.97
N ILE A 54 -16.15 -59.17 -45.93
CA ILE A 54 -15.10 -58.63 -46.80
C ILE A 54 -14.25 -59.74 -47.41
N ALA A 55 -13.69 -59.50 -48.60
CA ALA A 55 -12.82 -60.46 -49.24
C ALA A 55 -11.42 -60.50 -48.57
N PRO A 56 -10.73 -61.66 -48.53
CA PRO A 56 -9.38 -61.76 -47.96
C PRO A 56 -8.35 -60.79 -48.59
N ALA A 57 -8.51 -60.52 -49.89
CA ALA A 57 -7.66 -59.57 -50.61
C ALA A 57 -7.91 -58.12 -50.15
N GLU A 58 -9.15 -57.75 -49.86
CA GLU A 58 -9.51 -56.41 -49.35
C GLU A 58 -9.03 -56.22 -47.91
N HIS A 59 -9.16 -57.26 -47.08
CA HIS A 59 -8.66 -57.27 -45.70
C HIS A 59 -7.16 -56.96 -45.62
N THR A 60 -6.34 -57.62 -46.45
CA THR A 60 -4.89 -57.44 -46.45
C THR A 60 -4.47 -56.03 -46.87
N ILE A 61 -5.15 -55.44 -47.86
CA ILE A 61 -4.92 -54.07 -48.30
C ILE A 61 -5.31 -53.06 -47.21
N ALA A 62 -6.49 -53.21 -46.61
CA ALA A 62 -6.98 -52.33 -45.56
C ALA A 62 -6.10 -52.38 -44.30
N LYS A 63 -5.67 -53.58 -43.90
CA LYS A 63 -4.75 -53.78 -42.76
C LYS A 63 -3.42 -53.05 -42.97
N LEU A 64 -2.85 -53.15 -44.17
CA LEU A 64 -1.58 -52.50 -44.50
C LEU A 64 -1.70 -50.97 -44.47
N GLU A 65 -2.81 -50.42 -44.98
CA GLU A 65 -3.07 -48.98 -44.96
C GLU A 65 -3.25 -48.44 -43.52
N ILE A 66 -3.97 -49.17 -42.65
CA ILE A 66 -4.12 -48.78 -41.23
C ILE A 66 -2.76 -48.81 -40.52
N GLN A 67 -1.95 -49.86 -40.73
CA GLN A 67 -0.59 -49.93 -40.19
C GLN A 67 0.30 -48.78 -40.69
N ARG A 68 0.17 -48.40 -41.97
CA ARG A 68 0.88 -47.26 -42.55
C ARG A 68 0.46 -45.94 -41.92
N ARG A 69 -0.84 -45.75 -41.64
CA ARG A 69 -1.37 -44.57 -40.95
C ARG A 69 -0.91 -44.46 -39.51
N ILE A 70 -0.85 -45.58 -38.77
CA ILE A 70 -0.29 -45.64 -37.42
C ILE A 70 1.17 -45.16 -37.43
N LEU A 71 1.99 -45.68 -38.35
CA LEU A 71 3.40 -45.29 -38.49
C LEU A 71 3.60 -43.82 -38.92
N ALA A 72 2.70 -43.30 -39.77
CA ALA A 72 2.74 -41.91 -40.23
C ALA A 72 2.33 -40.92 -39.12
N ALA A 73 1.29 -41.25 -38.35
CA ALA A 73 0.84 -40.45 -37.19
C ALA A 73 1.94 -40.35 -36.11
N ASP A 74 2.73 -41.41 -35.94
CA ASP A 74 3.83 -41.44 -34.96
C ASP A 74 5.01 -40.52 -35.32
N ARG A 75 5.29 -40.36 -36.62
CA ARG A 75 6.41 -39.55 -37.13
C ARG A 75 6.06 -38.06 -37.30
N ALA A 76 4.82 -37.73 -37.65
CA ALA A 76 4.45 -36.36 -38.02
C ALA A 76 4.41 -35.37 -36.84
N ARG A 77 4.24 -35.85 -35.59
CA ARG A 77 4.07 -34.98 -34.41
C ARG A 77 5.35 -34.74 -33.60
N SER A 78 6.37 -35.60 -33.75
CA SER A 78 7.45 -35.74 -32.77
C SER A 78 8.67 -34.83 -32.96
N ASP A 79 9.01 -34.40 -34.19
CA ASP A 79 10.41 -34.00 -34.42
C ASP A 79 10.74 -32.51 -34.54
N ILE A 80 9.84 -31.62 -34.97
CA ILE A 80 10.26 -30.26 -35.38
C ILE A 80 9.58 -29.14 -34.57
N SER A 81 8.27 -29.25 -34.29
CA SER A 81 7.52 -28.18 -33.61
C SER A 81 7.75 -28.16 -32.09
N GLU A 82 7.76 -29.33 -31.43
CA GLU A 82 7.92 -29.41 -29.98
C GLU A 82 9.32 -29.06 -29.48
N LYS A 83 10.39 -29.49 -30.19
CA LYS A 83 11.78 -29.20 -29.79
C LYS A 83 12.06 -27.69 -29.86
N SER A 84 11.57 -27.01 -30.91
CA SER A 84 11.70 -25.57 -31.08
C SER A 84 10.90 -24.76 -30.04
N ALA A 85 9.69 -25.20 -29.68
CA ALA A 85 8.91 -24.57 -28.62
C ALA A 85 9.56 -24.76 -27.23
N ARG A 86 10.11 -25.94 -26.93
CA ARG A 86 10.82 -26.22 -25.67
C ARG A 86 12.09 -25.38 -25.53
N ALA A 87 12.90 -25.28 -26.59
CA ALA A 87 14.11 -24.47 -26.56
C ALA A 87 13.80 -22.99 -26.30
N ARG A 88 12.78 -22.43 -26.97
CA ARG A 88 12.33 -21.05 -26.75
C ARG A 88 11.82 -20.81 -25.34
N ALA A 89 11.06 -21.75 -24.76
CA ALA A 89 10.58 -21.64 -23.38
C ALA A 89 11.73 -21.66 -22.35
N ILE A 90 12.73 -22.52 -22.55
CA ILE A 90 13.92 -22.58 -21.68
C ILE A 90 14.72 -21.28 -21.76
N VAL A 91 14.93 -20.76 -22.98
CA VAL A 91 15.65 -19.49 -23.18
C VAL A 91 14.90 -18.32 -22.54
N ALA A 92 13.58 -18.25 -22.72
CA ALA A 92 12.76 -17.21 -22.09
C ALA A 92 12.82 -17.28 -20.56
N LEU A 93 12.73 -18.48 -19.98
CA LEU A 93 12.83 -18.68 -18.54
C LEU A 93 14.23 -18.31 -18.00
N ALA A 94 15.28 -18.65 -18.75
CA ALA A 94 16.65 -18.31 -18.40
C ALA A 94 16.92 -16.80 -18.46
N LEU A 95 16.24 -16.06 -19.35
CA LEU A 95 16.40 -14.60 -19.51
C LEU A 95 15.83 -13.78 -18.34
N ILE A 96 14.78 -14.26 -17.66
CA ILE A 96 14.10 -13.55 -16.56
C ILE A 96 15.07 -13.07 -15.46
N PRO A 97 15.94 -13.93 -14.86
CA PRO A 97 16.86 -13.47 -13.82
C PRO A 97 17.86 -12.41 -14.32
N PHE A 98 18.31 -12.49 -15.58
CA PHE A 98 19.24 -11.49 -16.13
C PHE A 98 18.58 -10.13 -16.31
N VAL A 99 17.34 -10.09 -16.80
CA VAL A 99 16.55 -8.85 -16.90
C VAL A 99 16.30 -8.26 -15.52
N ALA A 100 15.95 -9.10 -14.53
CA ALA A 100 15.74 -8.65 -13.16
C ALA A 100 17.00 -8.04 -12.53
N ILE A 101 18.17 -8.67 -12.72
CA ILE A 101 19.47 -8.12 -12.28
C ILE A 101 19.76 -6.80 -12.98
N GLY A 102 19.55 -6.73 -14.30
CA GLY A 102 19.75 -5.51 -15.08
C GLY A 102 18.92 -4.35 -14.54
N LEU A 103 17.62 -4.56 -14.34
CA LEU A 103 16.71 -3.57 -13.76
C LEU A 103 17.12 -3.14 -12.35
N TYR A 104 17.54 -4.08 -11.51
CA TYR A 104 18.01 -3.79 -10.15
C TYR A 104 19.30 -2.96 -10.14
N LEU A 105 20.24 -3.23 -11.04
CA LEU A 105 21.48 -2.47 -11.12
C LEU A 105 21.28 -1.06 -11.69
N THR A 106 20.32 -0.87 -12.60
CA THR A 106 20.03 0.46 -13.18
C THR A 106 19.12 1.32 -12.29
N GLY A 107 18.15 0.70 -11.61
CA GLY A 107 17.11 1.42 -10.85
C GLY A 107 17.20 1.25 -9.33
N GLY A 108 17.99 0.30 -8.85
CA GLY A 108 18.16 0.03 -7.42
C GLY A 108 19.32 0.80 -6.80
N HIS A 109 19.39 0.74 -5.48
CA HIS A 109 20.50 1.30 -4.70
C HIS A 109 21.25 0.18 -3.97
N PRO A 110 22.14 -0.56 -4.67
CA PRO A 110 22.86 -1.70 -4.10
C PRO A 110 23.80 -1.29 -2.96
N THR A 111 24.21 -0.03 -2.91
CA THR A 111 25.10 0.53 -1.90
C THR A 111 24.36 1.12 -0.71
N MET A 112 23.02 1.09 -0.68
CA MET A 112 22.27 1.69 0.42
C MET A 112 22.50 0.86 1.69
N PRO A 113 23.07 1.45 2.75
CA PRO A 113 23.26 0.74 4.00
C PRO A 113 21.89 0.35 4.58
N GLY A 114 21.83 -0.80 5.24
CA GLY A 114 20.63 -1.18 5.98
C GLY A 114 20.24 -0.07 6.95
N GLN A 115 18.96 0.28 7.00
CA GLN A 115 18.42 1.27 7.93
C GLN A 115 17.71 0.57 9.10
N PRO A 116 18.43 0.06 10.12
CA PRO A 116 17.79 -0.58 11.26
C PRO A 116 16.89 0.42 12.01
N LEU A 117 15.82 -0.09 12.62
CA LEU A 117 14.81 0.74 13.27
C LEU A 117 15.36 1.49 14.48
N LYS A 118 16.26 0.86 15.26
CA LYS A 118 16.82 1.44 16.50
C LYS A 118 17.52 2.79 16.29
N PRO A 119 18.53 2.93 15.41
CA PRO A 119 19.18 4.23 15.19
C PRO A 119 18.22 5.27 14.59
N ARG A 120 17.26 4.88 13.76
CA ARG A 120 16.24 5.81 13.24
C ARG A 120 15.39 6.41 14.35
N LEU A 121 14.93 5.58 15.30
CA LEU A 121 14.18 6.07 16.46
C LEU A 121 15.06 6.95 17.36
N ALA A 122 16.35 6.63 17.52
CA ALA A 122 17.28 7.48 18.26
C ALA A 122 17.44 8.84 17.60
N GLU A 123 17.61 8.88 16.28
CA GLU A 123 17.72 10.13 15.50
C GLU A 123 16.46 10.99 15.63
N ILE A 124 15.27 10.40 15.47
CA ILE A 124 13.99 11.09 15.69
C ILE A 124 13.92 11.69 17.10
N LYS A 125 14.23 10.89 18.14
CA LYS A 125 14.28 11.38 19.53
C LYS A 125 15.27 12.54 19.71
N THR A 126 16.45 12.46 19.11
CA THR A 126 17.43 13.56 19.21
C THR A 126 16.96 14.81 18.49
N ARG A 127 16.26 14.67 17.37
CA ARG A 127 15.69 15.79 16.62
C ARG A 127 14.55 16.44 17.40
N ASP A 128 13.68 15.65 18.01
CA ASP A 128 12.60 16.14 18.85
C ASP A 128 13.14 16.88 20.08
N ALA A 129 14.12 16.30 20.77
CA ALA A 129 14.78 16.94 21.92
C ALA A 129 15.45 18.28 21.56
N LYS A 130 16.05 18.40 20.37
CA LYS A 130 16.59 19.67 19.87
C LYS A 130 15.49 20.70 19.60
N GLY A 131 14.36 20.26 19.04
CA GLY A 131 13.20 21.12 18.82
C GLY A 131 12.63 21.66 20.13
N ASP A 132 12.49 20.80 21.13
CA ASP A 132 12.01 21.18 22.47
C ASP A 132 12.94 22.19 23.14
N ALA A 133 14.25 21.95 23.07
CA ALA A 133 15.24 22.89 23.60
C ALA A 133 15.18 24.27 22.90
N ALA A 134 14.87 24.32 21.61
CA ALA A 134 14.71 25.58 20.88
C ALA A 134 13.43 26.34 21.30
N ILE A 135 12.34 25.62 21.55
CA ILE A 135 11.09 26.20 22.07
C ILE A 135 11.32 26.76 23.48
N ASP A 136 12.01 26.03 24.35
CA ASP A 136 12.34 26.51 25.70
C ASP A 136 13.24 27.75 25.67
N GLN A 137 14.22 27.79 24.76
CA GLN A 137 15.05 28.98 24.54
C GLN A 137 14.22 30.18 24.08
N LEU A 138 13.27 29.97 23.16
CA LEU A 138 12.34 31.01 22.72
C LEU A 138 11.52 31.53 23.91
N ARG A 139 10.93 30.64 24.72
CA ARG A 139 10.15 31.02 25.91
C ARG A 139 10.98 31.90 26.86
N VAL A 140 12.22 31.48 27.16
CA VAL A 140 13.12 32.25 28.03
C VAL A 140 13.58 33.56 27.40
N ALA A 141 13.73 33.63 26.08
CA ALA A 141 14.06 34.87 25.40
C ALA A 141 12.93 35.89 25.51
N LEU A 142 11.67 35.46 25.35
CA LEU A 142 10.50 36.32 25.43
C LEU A 142 10.32 36.93 26.82
N THR A 143 10.58 36.19 27.90
CA THR A 143 10.46 36.72 29.27
C THR A 143 11.51 37.80 29.61
N LYS A 144 12.57 37.91 28.80
CA LYS A 144 13.62 38.94 28.95
C LYS A 144 13.41 40.15 28.06
N MET A 145 12.47 40.10 27.12
CA MET A 145 12.15 41.23 26.24
C MET A 145 11.40 42.32 27.00
N SER A 146 11.51 43.56 26.51
CA SER A 146 10.76 44.68 27.07
C SER A 146 9.27 44.53 26.76
N PRO A 147 8.35 44.82 27.70
CA PRO A 147 6.91 44.87 27.42
C PRO A 147 6.50 45.86 26.32
N THR A 148 7.36 46.84 26.04
CA THR A 148 7.16 47.84 24.97
C THR A 148 7.74 47.44 23.62
N ASP A 149 8.38 46.27 23.52
CA ASP A 149 8.98 45.79 22.28
C ASP A 149 7.87 45.39 21.29
N PRO A 150 7.82 45.98 20.08
CA PRO A 150 6.80 45.67 19.09
C PRO A 150 6.86 44.21 18.58
N THR A 151 8.00 43.54 18.74
CA THR A 151 8.20 42.14 18.32
C THR A 151 7.76 41.12 19.36
N LEU A 152 7.53 41.54 20.61
CA LEU A 152 7.16 40.63 21.71
C LEU A 152 5.86 39.87 21.41
N ARG A 153 4.85 40.56 20.87
CA ARG A 153 3.59 39.93 20.47
C ARG A 153 3.81 38.86 19.40
N GLN A 154 4.61 39.16 18.38
CA GLN A 154 4.93 38.19 17.33
C GLN A 154 5.69 36.98 17.89
N GLY A 155 6.57 37.20 18.84
CA GLY A 155 7.29 36.13 19.53
C GLY A 155 6.36 35.17 20.27
N TYR A 156 5.37 35.68 20.99
CA TYR A 156 4.35 34.87 21.65
C TYR A 156 3.41 34.14 20.68
N LEU A 157 3.09 34.75 19.52
CA LEU A 157 2.35 34.06 18.45
C LEU A 157 3.13 32.84 17.92
N LEU A 158 4.43 33.01 17.66
CA LEU A 158 5.29 31.93 17.19
C LEU A 158 5.49 30.85 18.25
N LEU A 159 5.63 31.24 19.52
CA LEU A 159 5.73 30.28 20.62
C LEU A 159 4.46 29.43 20.72
N GLY A 160 3.28 30.05 20.70
CA GLY A 160 2.02 29.32 20.76
C GLY A 160 1.84 28.36 19.57
N GLN A 161 2.21 28.79 18.35
CA GLN A 161 2.17 27.93 17.17
C GLN A 161 3.11 26.72 17.29
N ALA A 162 4.31 26.91 17.83
CA ALA A 162 5.27 25.83 18.04
C ALA A 162 4.79 24.82 19.09
N GLU A 163 4.14 25.28 20.16
CA GLU A 163 3.57 24.42 21.21
C GLU A 163 2.33 23.67 20.70
N ALA A 164 1.43 24.33 19.97
CA ALA A 164 0.25 23.73 19.36
C ALA A 164 0.66 22.62 18.37
N ALA A 165 1.69 22.86 17.55
CA ALA A 165 2.24 21.86 16.63
C ALA A 165 2.82 20.62 17.34
N ARG A 166 3.13 20.70 18.64
CA ARG A 166 3.55 19.59 19.49
C ARG A 166 2.41 18.99 20.30
N GLY A 167 1.17 19.45 20.11
CA GLY A 167 0.00 19.01 20.86
C GLY A 167 -0.01 19.47 22.32
N ARG A 168 0.73 20.53 22.65
CA ARG A 168 0.85 21.06 24.02
C ARG A 168 -0.14 22.20 24.21
N SER A 169 -1.43 21.88 24.22
CA SER A 169 -2.53 22.85 24.22
C SER A 169 -2.45 23.88 25.37
N ALA A 170 -2.13 23.44 26.60
CA ALA A 170 -2.01 24.35 27.73
C ALA A 170 -0.91 25.42 27.53
N ALA A 171 0.26 25.02 27.01
CA ALA A 171 1.37 25.93 26.75
C ALA A 171 1.09 26.85 25.56
N ALA A 172 0.40 26.34 24.54
CA ALA A 172 -0.04 27.13 23.40
C ALA A 172 -1.03 28.23 23.83
N ALA A 173 -2.05 27.86 24.60
CA ALA A 173 -3.02 28.78 25.17
C ALA A 173 -2.38 29.87 26.03
N GLU A 174 -1.40 29.52 26.87
CA GLU A 174 -0.66 30.50 27.69
C GLU A 174 0.13 31.49 26.84
N ALA A 175 0.88 30.99 25.85
CA ALA A 175 1.66 31.84 24.95
C ALA A 175 0.77 32.80 24.15
N TRP A 176 -0.31 32.30 23.55
CA TRP A 176 -1.23 33.13 22.78
C TRP A 176 -2.06 34.08 23.66
N ARG A 177 -2.29 33.76 24.93
CA ARG A 177 -2.88 34.71 25.90
C ARG A 177 -1.99 35.93 26.13
N HIS A 178 -0.67 35.74 26.28
CA HIS A 178 0.26 36.87 26.33
C HIS A 178 0.24 37.69 25.03
N ALA A 179 0.12 37.04 23.87
CA ALA A 179 -0.04 37.77 22.60
C ALA A 179 -1.36 38.57 22.55
N LEU A 180 -2.45 38.07 23.13
CA LEU A 180 -3.73 38.78 23.25
C LEU A 180 -3.67 39.97 24.20
N GLU A 181 -2.93 39.86 25.31
CA GLU A 181 -2.72 40.95 26.26
C GLU A 181 -1.98 42.13 25.62
N LEU A 182 -1.01 41.83 24.74
CA LEU A 182 -0.25 42.82 23.98
C LEU A 182 -1.03 43.40 22.79
N GLY A 183 -2.11 42.75 22.39
CA GLY A 183 -3.03 43.26 21.38
C GLY A 183 -4.15 42.29 21.11
N PHE A 184 -5.38 42.72 21.38
CA PHE A 184 -6.55 41.89 21.18
C PHE A 184 -6.79 41.64 19.69
N ALA A 185 -7.06 40.39 19.33
CA ALA A 185 -7.57 39.99 18.03
C ALA A 185 -8.68 38.96 18.26
N PRO A 186 -9.87 39.14 17.68
CA PRO A 186 -11.03 38.29 17.98
C PRO A 186 -10.80 36.83 17.56
N GLU A 187 -10.13 36.60 16.43
CA GLU A 187 -9.80 35.26 15.95
C GLU A 187 -8.81 34.53 16.87
N LEU A 188 -7.77 35.23 17.33
CA LEU A 188 -6.81 34.69 18.31
C LEU A 188 -7.47 34.41 19.67
N ALA A 189 -8.46 35.21 20.06
CA ALA A 189 -9.20 34.98 21.31
C ALA A 189 -10.04 33.71 21.26
N ALA A 190 -10.66 33.41 20.11
CA ALA A 190 -11.32 32.14 19.86
C ALA A 190 -10.34 30.96 19.86
N GLU A 191 -9.17 31.12 19.25
CA GLU A 191 -8.13 30.08 19.19
C GLU A 191 -7.56 29.77 20.59
N VAL A 192 -7.34 30.78 21.43
CA VAL A 192 -6.93 30.58 22.84
C VAL A 192 -8.00 29.84 23.63
N ALA A 193 -9.27 30.18 23.48
CA ALA A 193 -10.37 29.49 24.16
C ALA A 193 -10.49 28.02 23.73
N GLU A 194 -10.21 27.71 22.46
CA GLU A 194 -10.19 26.34 21.95
C GLU A 194 -9.03 25.54 22.54
N GLU A 195 -7.81 26.09 22.54
CA GLU A 195 -6.66 25.41 23.16
C GLU A 195 -6.84 25.23 24.68
N GLN A 196 -7.49 26.18 25.36
CA GLN A 196 -7.86 26.00 26.78
C GLN A 196 -8.87 24.88 26.96
N THR A 197 -9.91 24.83 26.11
CA THR A 197 -10.92 23.76 26.13
C THR A 197 -10.27 22.39 25.91
N MET A 198 -9.31 22.29 24.98
CA MET A 198 -8.56 21.05 24.73
C MET A 198 -7.67 20.65 25.91
N ALA A 199 -7.04 21.62 26.56
CA ALA A 199 -6.22 21.37 27.74
C ALA A 199 -7.05 20.94 28.96
N ASP A 200 -8.19 21.58 29.19
CA ASP A 200 -9.09 21.34 30.32
C ASP A 200 -10.01 20.13 30.07
N GLY A 201 -10.18 19.71 28.82
CA GLY A 201 -11.08 18.64 28.38
C GLY A 201 -12.57 19.01 28.39
N HIS A 202 -12.91 20.24 28.76
CA HIS A 202 -14.27 20.79 28.82
C HIS A 202 -14.23 22.31 28.63
N ILE A 203 -15.39 22.93 28.35
CA ILE A 203 -15.46 24.39 28.19
C ILE A 203 -15.51 25.03 29.59
N SER A 204 -14.36 25.48 30.08
CA SER A 204 -14.25 26.19 31.35
C SER A 204 -14.89 27.59 31.29
N ALA A 205 -15.20 28.17 32.44
CA ALA A 205 -15.79 29.52 32.52
C ALA A 205 -14.90 30.60 31.85
N ASP A 206 -13.59 30.44 31.97
CA ASP A 206 -12.61 31.34 31.33
C ASP A 206 -12.64 31.21 29.81
N SER A 207 -12.67 29.97 29.29
CA SER A 207 -12.80 29.68 27.85
C SER A 207 -14.10 30.23 27.29
N LEU A 208 -15.21 30.04 28.01
CA LEU A 208 -16.53 30.57 27.65
C LEU A 208 -16.55 32.10 27.58
N ALA A 209 -15.93 32.77 28.56
CA ALA A 209 -15.81 34.23 28.56
C ALA A 209 -14.98 34.74 27.37
N LEU A 210 -13.90 34.03 27.00
CA LEU A 210 -13.10 34.37 25.83
C LEU A 210 -13.85 34.16 24.51
N TYR A 211 -14.62 33.06 24.38
CA TYR A 211 -15.47 32.85 23.22
C TYR A 211 -16.50 33.97 23.02
N ARG A 212 -17.17 34.39 24.09
CA ARG A 212 -18.12 35.52 24.05
C ARG A 212 -17.42 36.80 23.60
N ARG A 213 -16.28 37.12 24.21
CA ARG A 213 -15.49 38.31 23.86
C ARG A 213 -14.97 38.27 22.41
N ALA A 214 -14.58 37.10 21.92
CA ALA A 214 -14.17 36.90 20.54
C ALA A 214 -15.33 37.18 19.57
N LEU A 215 -16.51 36.64 19.86
CA LEU A 215 -17.72 36.80 19.03
C LEU A 215 -18.23 38.24 19.01
N ASP A 216 -18.20 38.94 20.14
CA ASP A 216 -18.62 40.34 20.27
C ASP A 216 -17.78 41.27 19.41
N ALA A 217 -16.48 40.98 19.29
CA ALA A 217 -15.53 41.77 18.52
C ALA A 217 -15.32 41.25 17.07
N ALA A 218 -16.01 40.17 16.68
CA ALA A 218 -15.83 39.55 15.38
C ALA A 218 -16.52 40.34 14.25
N PRO A 219 -15.90 40.49 13.06
CA PRO A 219 -16.58 40.95 11.85
C PRO A 219 -17.83 40.11 11.57
N LYS A 220 -18.90 40.72 11.02
CA LYS A 220 -20.18 40.03 10.77
C LYS A 220 -20.06 38.87 9.78
N ASP A 221 -19.08 38.92 8.90
CA ASP A 221 -18.77 37.97 7.83
C ASP A 221 -17.66 36.98 8.21
N ALA A 222 -17.19 36.98 9.47
CA ALA A 222 -16.15 36.05 9.89
C ALA A 222 -16.66 34.59 9.81
N PRO A 223 -15.94 33.70 9.09
CA PRO A 223 -16.43 32.35 8.78
C PRO A 223 -16.50 31.44 10.01
N TRP A 224 -15.86 31.82 11.11
CA TRP A 224 -15.80 31.07 12.37
C TRP A 224 -16.88 31.49 13.37
N ARG A 225 -17.74 32.51 13.08
CA ARG A 225 -18.76 32.97 14.04
C ARG A 225 -19.70 31.86 14.49
N GLU A 226 -20.26 31.11 13.54
CA GLU A 226 -21.24 30.04 13.84
C GLU A 226 -20.63 28.96 14.73
N SER A 227 -19.37 28.57 14.50
CA SER A 227 -18.69 27.60 15.36
C SER A 227 -18.50 28.12 16.79
N ILE A 228 -18.22 29.40 16.97
CA ILE A 228 -18.06 30.00 18.30
C ILE A 228 -19.40 30.15 19.00
N GLU A 229 -20.48 30.49 18.28
CA GLU A 229 -21.84 30.49 18.82
C GLU A 229 -22.24 29.11 19.35
N GLN A 230 -21.90 28.03 18.63
CA GLN A 230 -22.11 26.65 19.08
C GLN A 230 -21.29 26.31 20.33
N ARG A 231 -20.01 26.71 20.38
CA ARG A 231 -19.16 26.53 21.57
C ARG A 231 -19.72 27.25 22.79
N ILE A 232 -20.24 28.47 22.61
CA ILE A 232 -20.87 29.24 23.70
C ILE A 232 -22.11 28.51 24.21
N ALA A 233 -23.01 28.09 23.31
CA ALA A 233 -24.22 27.35 23.67
C ALA A 233 -23.89 26.04 24.41
N GLN A 234 -22.86 25.31 23.96
CA GLN A 234 -22.38 24.11 24.64
C GLN A 234 -21.86 24.42 26.05
N GLY A 235 -21.00 25.43 26.20
CA GLY A 235 -20.45 25.80 27.50
C GLY A 235 -21.49 26.34 28.49
N GLU A 236 -22.52 27.02 28.00
CA GLU A 236 -23.66 27.45 28.82
C GLU A 236 -24.45 26.25 29.34
N HIS A 237 -24.71 25.27 28.47
CA HIS A 237 -25.40 24.04 28.86
C HIS A 237 -24.62 23.25 29.92
N ASP A 238 -23.30 23.10 29.73
CA ASP A 238 -22.42 22.38 30.64
C ASP A 238 -22.34 23.07 32.02
N GLN A 239 -22.48 24.40 32.09
CA GLN A 239 -22.51 25.13 33.37
C GLN A 239 -23.86 25.05 34.11
N GLU A 240 -24.95 24.86 33.38
CA GLU A 240 -26.28 24.66 33.96
C GLU A 240 -26.49 23.23 34.48
N GLN A 241 -25.68 22.26 34.01
CA GLN A 241 -25.73 20.84 34.38
C GLN A 241 -24.33 20.30 34.77
N PRO A 242 -23.82 20.64 35.96
CA PRO A 242 -22.44 20.35 36.39
C PRO A 242 -22.14 18.87 36.67
#